data_AF-A0A225DH50-F1
#
_entry.id   AF-A0A225DH50-F1
#
_cell.length_a   1.000
_cell.length_b   1.000
_cell.length_c   1.000
_cell.angle_alpha   90.00
_cell.angle_beta   90.00
_cell.angle_gamma   90.00
#
_symmetry.space_group_name_H-M   'P 1'
#
loop_
_entity.id
_entity.type
_entity.pdbx_description
1 polymer ?
#
loop_
_entity_poly.entity_id
_entity_poly.type
_entity_poly.pdbx_seq_one_letter_code
_entity_poly.pdbx_strand_id
1 'polypeptide(L)'
;MAHPTAAPLSDYHIGLEIATILPGLDIAVPADTWDVIREWSAAQMAAWLIAVARRAKVARYRAAKRGPKKPKPRRTRFAAKKHVATARILKDIRT
;
A
#
# COMPACT_ATOMS: atom_id res chain seq x y z
N MET A 1 27.67 -3.92 7.92
CA MET A 1 26.72 -4.98 8.31
C MET A 1 25.42 -4.73 7.57
N ALA A 2 25.04 -5.61 6.63
CA ALA A 2 23.78 -5.47 5.92
C ALA A 2 22.62 -5.81 6.87
N HIS A 3 21.82 -4.82 7.24
CA HIS A 3 20.56 -5.09 7.94
C HIS A 3 19.69 -5.97 7.03
N PRO A 4 19.05 -7.04 7.55
CA PRO A 4 18.11 -7.83 6.75
C PRO A 4 17.03 -6.89 6.25
N THR A 5 16.97 -6.68 4.93
CA THR A 5 15.97 -5.84 4.29
C THR A 5 14.65 -6.56 4.43
N ALA A 6 13.92 -6.26 5.51
CA ALA A 6 12.54 -6.68 5.66
C ALA A 6 11.81 -6.33 4.35
N ALA A 7 11.06 -7.28 3.79
CA ALA A 7 10.29 -7.06 2.58
C ALA A 7 9.58 -5.69 2.66
N PRO A 8 9.65 -4.85 1.60
CA PRO A 8 9.14 -3.50 1.68
C PRO A 8 7.67 -3.52 2.11
N LEU A 9 7.35 -2.66 3.06
CA LEU A 9 5.97 -2.39 3.46
C LEU A 9 5.18 -1.88 2.25
N SER A 10 3.91 -2.23 2.19
CA SER A 10 3.00 -1.74 1.16
C SER A 10 2.31 -0.49 1.65
N ASP A 11 2.65 0.66 1.06
CA ASP A 11 1.98 1.93 1.34
C ASP A 11 0.47 1.83 1.15
N TYR A 12 0.04 1.05 0.15
CA TYR A 12 -1.38 0.76 -0.09
C TYR A 12 -2.05 0.07 1.10
N HIS A 13 -1.48 -1.02 1.62
CA HIS A 13 -2.09 -1.73 2.75
C HIS A 13 -2.08 -0.90 4.03
N ILE A 14 -1.04 -0.09 4.26
CA ILE A 14 -0.99 0.83 5.41
C ILE A 14 -2.08 1.91 5.27
N GLY A 15 -2.16 2.57 4.11
CA GLY A 15 -3.16 3.60 3.86
C GLY A 15 -4.59 3.05 3.96
N LEU A 16 -4.82 1.84 3.45
CA LEU A 16 -6.11 1.16 3.58
C LEU A 16 -6.45 0.90 5.06
N GLU A 17 -5.53 0.37 5.85
CA GLU A 17 -5.74 0.14 7.29
C GLU A 17 -6.14 1.44 7.99
N ILE A 18 -5.38 2.52 7.79
CA ILE A 18 -5.66 3.84 8.38
C ILE A 18 -7.06 4.32 7.99
N ALA A 19 -7.40 4.28 6.70
CA ALA A 19 -8.71 4.73 6.21
C ALA A 19 -9.88 3.90 6.76
N THR A 20 -9.65 2.60 7.00
CA THR A 20 -10.69 1.70 7.52
C THR A 20 -10.84 1.73 9.04
N ILE A 21 -9.73 1.91 9.78
CA ILE A 21 -9.71 1.79 11.24
C ILE A 21 -9.91 3.13 11.94
N LEU A 22 -9.36 4.23 11.41
CA LEU A 22 -9.47 5.54 12.07
C LEU A 22 -10.91 5.94 12.41
N PRO A 23 -11.91 5.79 11.51
CA PRO A 23 -13.29 6.15 11.87
C PRO A 23 -13.85 5.33 13.02
N GLY A 24 -13.49 4.05 13.10
CA GLY A 24 -13.89 3.20 14.22
C GLY A 24 -13.17 3.57 15.53
N LEU A 25 -11.90 3.98 15.43
CA LEU A 25 -11.12 4.47 16.56
C LEU A 25 -11.71 5.76 17.12
N ASP A 26 -12.08 6.70 16.24
CA ASP A 26 -12.69 7.98 16.63
C ASP A 26 -14.03 7.80 17.38
N ILE A 27 -14.78 6.75 17.06
CA ILE A 27 -16.01 6.39 17.78
C ILE A 27 -15.69 5.70 19.12
N ALA A 28 -14.72 4.79 19.13
CA ALA A 28 -14.42 3.95 20.28
C ALA A 28 -13.56 4.65 21.36
N VAL A 29 -12.78 5.65 20.97
CA VAL A 29 -11.82 6.33 21.85
C VAL A 29 -12.13 7.83 21.87
N PRO A 30 -12.65 8.35 22.99
CA PRO A 30 -12.85 9.78 23.17
C PRO A 30 -11.57 10.60 22.93
N ALA A 31 -11.71 11.78 22.32
CA ALA A 31 -10.57 12.60 21.92
C ALA A 31 -9.68 13.04 23.09
N ASP A 32 -10.27 13.27 24.27
CA ASP A 32 -9.61 13.64 25.52
C ASP A 32 -8.70 12.52 26.08
N THR A 33 -8.92 11.27 25.67
CA THR A 33 -8.04 10.14 26.03
C THR A 33 -6.60 10.37 25.56
N TRP A 34 -6.41 11.14 24.49
CA TRP A 34 -5.10 11.45 23.93
C TRP A 34 -4.39 12.60 24.66
N ASP A 35 -5.07 13.30 25.56
CA ASP A 35 -4.55 14.51 26.21
C ASP A 35 -3.28 14.25 27.02
N VAL A 36 -3.21 13.10 27.68
CA VAL A 36 -2.05 12.65 28.48
C VAL A 36 -0.76 12.57 27.65
N ILE A 37 -0.87 12.36 26.34
CA ILE A 37 0.29 12.25 25.44
C ILE A 37 0.94 13.62 25.24
N ARG A 38 0.20 14.73 25.38
CA ARG A 38 0.75 16.08 25.19
C ARG A 38 1.82 16.44 26.22
N GLU A 39 1.77 15.82 27.38
CA GLU A 39 2.70 16.05 28.49
C GLU A 39 3.91 15.08 28.47
N TRP A 40 3.93 14.13 27.53
CA TRP A 40 5.00 13.16 27.46
C TRP A 40 6.31 13.77 26.99
N SER A 41 7.38 13.43 27.70
CA SER A 41 8.74 13.59 27.19
C SER A 41 8.95 12.72 25.94
N ALA A 42 9.96 13.08 25.13
CA ALA A 42 10.35 12.29 23.97
C ALA A 42 10.69 10.82 24.35
N ALA A 43 11.24 10.59 25.54
CA ALA A 43 11.55 9.24 26.02
C ALA A 43 10.29 8.40 26.29
N GLN A 44 9.26 9.00 26.91
CA GLN A 44 7.97 8.34 27.14
C GLN A 44 7.26 8.04 25.82
N MET A 45 7.24 8.99 24.90
CA MET A 45 6.70 8.79 23.55
C MET A 45 7.42 7.65 22.83
N ALA A 46 8.75 7.63 22.83
CA ALA A 46 9.54 6.57 22.19
C ALA A 46 9.25 5.20 22.82
N ALA A 47 9.19 5.11 24.15
CA ALA A 47 8.88 3.87 24.85
C ALA A 47 7.49 3.33 24.48
N TRP A 48 6.50 4.23 24.41
CA TRP A 48 5.14 3.87 24.01
C TRP A 48 5.08 3.41 22.54
N LEU A 49 5.69 4.15 21.62
CA LEU A 49 5.75 3.77 20.19
C LEU A 49 6.43 2.40 20.00
N ILE A 50 7.50 2.11 20.74
CA ILE A 50 8.16 0.80 20.71
C ILE A 50 7.22 -0.29 21.24
N ALA A 51 6.48 -0.03 22.32
CA ALA A 51 5.52 -0.99 22.87
C ALA A 51 4.38 -1.30 21.89
N VAL A 52 3.87 -0.28 21.19
CA VAL A 52 2.87 -0.43 20.12
C VAL A 52 3.45 -1.21 18.94
N ALA A 53 4.66 -0.85 18.48
CA ALA A 53 5.32 -1.50 17.36
C ALA A 53 5.57 -3.00 17.60
N ARG A 54 5.89 -3.39 18.85
CA ARG A 54 6.05 -4.81 19.22
C ARG A 54 4.76 -5.63 19.09
N ARG A 55 3.59 -4.98 19.21
CA ARG A 55 2.28 -5.63 19.07
C ARG A 55 1.78 -5.56 17.62
N ALA A 56 2.35 -4.69 16.80
CA ALA A 56 1.97 -4.55 15.40
C ALA A 56 2.38 -5.81 14.59
N LYS A 57 1.41 -6.41 13.91
CA LYS A 57 1.65 -7.56 13.02
C LYS A 57 2.12 -7.08 11.64
N VAL A 58 3.34 -6.52 11.58
CA VAL A 58 3.95 -5.89 10.37
C VAL A 58 3.91 -6.80 9.14
N ALA A 59 3.93 -8.13 9.35
CA ALA A 59 3.80 -9.11 8.28
C ALA A 59 2.51 -8.96 7.43
N ARG A 60 1.43 -8.42 7.99
CA ARG A 60 0.15 -8.18 7.29
C ARG A 60 0.26 -7.11 6.20
N TYR A 61 1.17 -6.17 6.35
CA TYR A 61 1.29 -5.01 5.47
C TYR A 61 2.42 -5.16 4.44
N ARG A 62 2.98 -6.34 4.27
CA ARG A 62 4.05 -6.56 3.29
C ARG A 62 3.54 -6.31 1.87
N ALA A 63 4.38 -5.70 1.05
CA ALA A 63 4.14 -5.63 -0.38
C ALA A 63 4.04 -7.04 -0.97
N ALA A 64 3.09 -7.22 -1.88
CA ALA A 64 2.99 -8.46 -2.62
C ALA A 64 4.30 -8.68 -3.39
N LYS A 65 4.94 -9.83 -3.17
CA LYS A 65 6.12 -10.25 -3.95
C LYS A 65 5.66 -10.60 -5.35
N ARG A 66 5.47 -9.58 -6.19
CA ARG A 66 5.07 -9.76 -7.57
C ARG A 66 6.26 -10.35 -8.32
N GLY A 67 6.11 -11.57 -8.80
CA GLY A 67 7.06 -12.14 -9.77
C GLY A 67 7.06 -11.35 -11.08
N PRO A 68 8.03 -11.58 -11.97
CA PRO A 68 8.01 -11.02 -13.32
C PRO A 68 6.64 -11.22 -13.97
N LYS A 69 6.15 -10.19 -14.68
CA LYS A 69 4.85 -10.26 -15.34
C LYS A 69 4.85 -11.48 -16.26
N LYS A 70 3.85 -12.37 -16.10
CA LYS A 70 3.69 -13.52 -17.00
C LYS A 70 3.70 -13.03 -18.45
N PRO A 71 4.44 -13.71 -19.35
CA PRO A 71 4.46 -13.34 -20.75
C PRO A 71 3.03 -13.34 -21.28
N LYS A 72 2.71 -12.34 -22.10
CA LYS A 72 1.38 -12.21 -22.67
C LYS A 72 1.11 -13.43 -23.56
N PRO A 73 0.02 -14.19 -23.35
CA PRO A 73 -0.32 -15.29 -24.24
C PRO A 73 -0.52 -14.76 -25.67
N ARG A 74 -0.08 -15.55 -26.65
CA ARG A 74 -0.24 -15.20 -28.07
C ARG A 74 -1.73 -15.06 -28.37
N ARG A 75 -2.13 -13.89 -28.88
CA ARG A 75 -3.51 -13.65 -29.34
C ARG A 75 -3.75 -14.42 -30.64
N THR A 76 -4.37 -15.59 -30.55
CA THR A 76 -4.72 -16.44 -31.70
C THR A 76 -6.14 -16.17 -32.21
N ARG A 77 -7.07 -15.83 -31.31
CA ARG A 77 -8.47 -15.52 -31.66
C ARG A 77 -8.59 -14.13 -32.29
N PHE A 78 -9.40 -14.02 -33.35
CA PHE A 78 -9.67 -12.77 -34.08
C PHE A 78 -8.39 -12.02 -34.53
N ALA A 79 -7.42 -12.75 -35.09
CA ALA A 79 -6.17 -12.15 -35.57
C ALA A 79 -6.38 -11.02 -36.59
N ALA A 80 -7.46 -11.08 -37.38
CA ALA A 80 -7.86 -10.06 -38.34
C ALA A 80 -8.65 -8.88 -37.74
N LYS A 81 -9.22 -9.02 -36.53
CA LYS A 81 -10.02 -7.98 -35.86
C LYS A 81 -9.38 -7.58 -34.53
N LYS A 82 -8.09 -7.22 -34.56
CA LYS A 82 -7.40 -6.75 -33.36
C LYS A 82 -7.87 -5.35 -33.02
N HIS A 83 -8.17 -5.09 -31.74
CA HIS A 83 -8.35 -3.73 -31.24
C HIS A 83 -7.06 -2.95 -31.48
N VAL A 84 -7.15 -1.93 -32.35
CA VAL A 84 -6.08 -0.99 -32.66
C VAL A 84 -6.40 0.34 -32.00
N ALA A 85 -5.37 1.06 -31.55
CA ALA A 85 -5.58 2.41 -31.04
C ALA A 85 -6.02 3.33 -32.19
N THR A 86 -7.01 4.18 -31.96
CA THR A 86 -7.51 5.16 -32.94
C THR A 86 -6.39 6.02 -33.52
N ALA A 87 -5.40 6.37 -32.70
CA ALA A 87 -4.21 7.10 -33.13
C ALA A 87 -3.42 6.39 -34.26
N ARG A 88 -3.39 5.06 -34.28
CA ARG A 88 -2.74 4.29 -35.35
C ARG A 88 -3.54 4.36 -36.64
N ILE A 89 -4.87 4.23 -36.57
CA ILE A 89 -5.76 4.37 -37.72
C ILE A 89 -5.61 5.77 -38.35
N LEU A 90 -5.61 6.81 -37.52
CA LEU A 90 -5.47 8.19 -37.98
C LEU A 90 -4.12 8.48 -38.64
N LYS A 91 -3.05 7.78 -38.23
CA LYS A 91 -1.74 7.90 -38.87
C LYS A 91 -1.74 7.25 -40.26
N ASP A 92 -2.34 6.07 -40.39
CA ASP A 92 -2.41 5.34 -41.66
C ASP A 92 -3.29 6.08 -42.68
N ILE A 93 -4.37 6.75 -42.26
CA ILE A 93 -5.23 7.57 -43.15
C ILE A 93 -4.53 8.84 -43.65
N ARG A 94 -3.56 9.36 -42.89
CA ARG A 94 -2.83 10.60 -43.21
C ARG A 94 -1.58 10.38 -44.07
N THR A 95 -1.33 9.15 -44.51
CA THR A 95 -0.22 8.77 -45.39
C THR A 95 -0.80 8.42 -46.77
#